data_AF-A0A7S1VWM5-F1
#
_entry.id   AF-A0A7S1VWM5-F1
#
_cell.length_a   1.000
_cell.length_b   1.000
_cell.length_c   1.000
_cell.angle_alpha   90.00
_cell.angle_beta   90.00
_cell.angle_gamma   90.00
#
_symmetry.space_group_name_H-M   'P 1'
#
loop_
_entity.id
_entity.type
_entity.pdbx_description
1 polymer ?
#
loop_
_entity_poly.entity_id
_entity_poly.type
_entity_poly.pdbx_seq_one_letter_code
_entity_poly.pdbx_strand_id
1 'polypeptide(L)'
;MDTKYAVVHTAEAHAALETFVEEDIPVAAPVLVASEFSSPPPPNNQKGSEPYTDDEISITWEKGEAQPAAFRDKWFAIAFAAQFVAVSTTAMVVASTISWAELFSSTESDSTTSNNDYGGDDGVSQEQAAPGIAFWLSIIGISVLVAPALSIFSMGLMSKNAIGMITASLWFSIILCGLVAVFSIFVAPLVGIIYGIFTICLVSYLKTVKHRIPYAASNLKCSISVLKSNLGLGLVAIGSMIGLVGYILSWAVAFMFTMSLDVMKDNTGDDNDLSPLGGFVAFSFFLSFFLTHEVL
;
A
#
# COMPACT_ATOMS: atom_id res chain seq x y z
N MET A 1 10.77 15.00 46.87
CA MET A 1 10.97 15.91 45.73
C MET A 1 9.68 15.84 44.95
N ASP A 2 8.73 16.71 45.31
CA ASP A 2 7.35 16.62 44.88
C ASP A 2 7.12 17.64 43.76
N THR A 3 6.96 17.17 42.53
CA THR A 3 6.55 18.00 41.40
C THR A 3 5.04 18.22 41.47
N LYS A 4 4.65 19.39 41.99
CA LYS A 4 3.30 19.96 41.85
C LYS A 4 3.01 20.25 40.38
N TYR A 5 1.97 19.64 39.84
CA TYR A 5 1.39 20.05 38.56
C TYR A 5 0.46 21.26 38.80
N ALA A 6 0.75 22.37 38.11
CA ALA A 6 -0.11 23.54 38.09
C ALA A 6 -1.27 23.30 37.11
N VAL A 7 -2.49 23.34 37.65
CA VAL A 7 -3.72 23.42 36.86
C VAL A 7 -3.78 24.80 36.22
N VAL A 8 -3.58 24.87 34.90
CA VAL A 8 -3.78 26.08 34.12
C VAL A 8 -5.28 26.18 33.80
N HIS A 9 -5.98 27.06 34.51
CA HIS A 9 -7.30 27.52 34.10
C HIS A 9 -7.15 28.49 32.92
N THR A 10 -7.41 28.02 31.71
CA THR A 10 -7.74 28.92 30.58
C THR A 10 -9.24 29.15 30.57
N ALA A 11 -9.62 30.34 31.03
CA ALA A 11 -10.95 30.89 30.90
C ALA A 11 -11.24 31.32 29.45
N GLU A 12 -12.49 31.09 29.05
CA GLU A 12 -13.29 31.89 28.13
C GLU A 12 -12.73 32.19 26.73
N ALA A 13 -13.19 31.41 25.75
CA ALA A 13 -13.53 31.94 24.43
C ALA A 13 -14.94 31.45 24.08
N HIS A 14 -15.93 32.28 24.41
CA HIS A 14 -17.28 32.20 23.85
C HIS A 14 -17.20 32.40 22.34
N ALA A 15 -17.37 31.31 21.58
CA ALA A 15 -17.75 31.36 20.17
C ALA A 15 -18.82 30.29 19.95
N ALA A 16 -19.95 30.74 19.40
CA ALA A 16 -21.17 29.99 19.19
C ALA A 16 -20.90 28.58 18.65
N LEU A 17 -21.15 27.59 19.51
CA LEU A 17 -21.29 26.20 19.12
C LEU A 17 -22.76 26.03 18.69
N GLU A 18 -23.01 26.07 17.38
CA GLU A 18 -24.24 25.49 16.84
C GLU A 18 -24.23 24.02 17.25
N THR A 19 -25.12 23.69 18.18
CA THR A 19 -25.47 22.31 18.55
C THR A 19 -26.08 21.63 17.33
N PHE A 20 -25.24 20.99 16.52
CA PHE A 20 -25.70 19.90 15.67
C PHE A 20 -26.18 18.79 16.60
N VAL A 21 -27.47 18.50 16.52
CA VAL A 21 -28.09 17.29 17.08
C VAL A 21 -27.44 16.12 16.35
N GLU A 22 -26.41 15.55 16.96
CA GLU A 22 -25.77 14.32 16.53
C GLU A 22 -26.80 13.20 16.77
N GLU A 23 -27.42 12.76 15.67
CA GLU A 23 -28.28 11.59 15.63
C GLU A 23 -27.45 10.39 16.14
N ASP A 24 -27.91 9.79 17.24
CA ASP A 24 -27.25 8.75 18.02
C ASP A 24 -26.60 7.67 17.13
N ILE A 25 -25.30 7.83 16.87
CA ILE A 25 -24.46 6.70 16.50
C ILE A 25 -24.28 5.92 17.81
N PRO A 26 -24.73 4.65 17.91
CA PRO A 26 -24.56 3.87 19.13
C PRO A 26 -23.06 3.72 19.39
N VAL A 27 -22.55 4.55 20.30
CA VAL A 27 -21.28 4.33 20.96
C VAL A 27 -21.42 2.96 21.60
N ALA A 28 -20.57 2.02 21.19
CA ALA A 28 -20.52 0.69 21.76
C ALA A 28 -20.44 0.86 23.28
N ALA A 29 -21.58 0.60 23.95
CA ALA A 29 -21.63 0.61 25.39
C ALA A 29 -20.56 -0.37 25.87
N PRO A 30 -19.74 -0.02 26.87
CA PRO A 30 -18.95 -1.04 27.55
C PRO A 30 -19.95 -2.12 27.96
N VAL A 31 -19.74 -3.34 27.46
CA VAL A 31 -20.54 -4.50 27.82
C VAL A 31 -20.34 -4.66 29.33
N LEU A 32 -21.27 -4.11 30.10
CA LEU A 32 -21.40 -4.40 31.52
C LEU A 32 -21.79 -5.87 31.56
N VAL A 33 -20.79 -6.73 31.73
CA VAL A 33 -21.01 -8.14 32.05
C VAL A 33 -21.79 -8.13 33.34
N ALA A 34 -23.11 -8.37 33.23
CA ALA A 34 -23.98 -8.54 34.36
C ALA A 34 -23.44 -9.73 35.16
N SER A 35 -22.84 -9.45 36.31
CA SER A 35 -22.49 -10.45 37.31
C SER A 35 -23.77 -10.94 37.99
N GLU A 36 -24.53 -11.79 37.30
CA GLU A 36 -25.54 -12.59 37.96
C GLU A 36 -24.87 -13.76 38.68
N PHE A 37 -24.51 -13.56 39.95
CA PHE A 37 -24.65 -14.62 40.95
C PHE A 37 -25.09 -14.02 42.29
N SER A 38 -26.41 -14.01 42.42
CA SER A 38 -27.18 -13.73 43.64
C SER A 38 -26.80 -14.69 44.77
N SER A 39 -26.45 -14.15 45.94
CA SER A 39 -26.89 -14.70 47.22
C SER A 39 -27.13 -13.56 48.24
N PRO A 40 -28.17 -13.67 49.10
CA PRO A 40 -28.68 -12.53 49.88
C PRO A 40 -27.88 -12.25 51.16
N PRO A 41 -27.88 -11.00 51.69
CA PRO A 41 -27.12 -10.63 52.87
C PRO A 41 -27.92 -10.79 54.17
N PRO A 42 -27.27 -11.05 55.32
CA PRO A 42 -27.83 -10.70 56.62
C PRO A 42 -27.49 -9.23 56.99
N PRO A 43 -28.33 -8.55 57.79
CA PRO A 43 -28.15 -7.15 58.10
C PRO A 43 -27.15 -7.00 59.25
N ASN A 44 -26.17 -6.11 59.13
CA ASN A 44 -25.53 -5.58 60.32
C ASN A 44 -25.06 -4.13 60.16
N ASN A 45 -25.49 -3.32 61.11
CA ASN A 45 -25.12 -1.93 61.31
C ASN A 45 -23.61 -1.81 61.57
N GLN A 46 -22.85 -1.24 60.63
CA GLN A 46 -21.58 -0.61 60.96
C GLN A 46 -21.44 0.74 60.25
N LYS A 47 -21.54 1.77 61.08
CA LYS A 47 -21.09 3.13 60.83
C LYS A 47 -19.57 3.13 60.92
N GLY A 48 -18.88 3.02 59.79
CA GLY A 48 -17.42 3.03 59.70
C GLY A 48 -17.00 3.61 58.36
N SER A 49 -16.11 4.59 58.40
CA SER A 49 -15.47 5.24 57.25
C SER A 49 -15.11 4.25 56.15
N GLU A 50 -15.72 4.37 54.97
CA GLU A 50 -15.38 3.57 53.81
C GLU A 50 -13.94 3.88 53.38
N PRO A 51 -13.03 2.89 53.44
CA PRO A 51 -11.77 3.00 52.74
C PRO A 51 -12.11 3.00 51.25
N TYR A 52 -11.50 3.92 50.49
CA TYR A 52 -11.42 3.82 49.03
C TYR A 52 -10.91 2.41 48.72
N THR A 53 -11.82 1.53 48.37
CA THR A 53 -11.51 0.19 47.92
C THR A 53 -11.17 0.44 46.46
N ASP A 54 -9.90 0.31 46.10
CA ASP A 54 -9.48 0.28 44.71
C ASP A 54 -10.25 -0.87 44.07
N ASP A 55 -11.41 -0.56 43.49
CA ASP A 55 -12.18 -1.47 42.66
C ASP A 55 -11.29 -1.78 41.47
N GLU A 56 -10.45 -2.81 41.64
CA GLU A 56 -9.58 -3.37 40.63
C GLU A 56 -10.48 -3.76 39.46
N ILE A 57 -10.61 -2.86 38.48
CA ILE A 57 -11.34 -3.10 37.24
C ILE A 57 -10.57 -4.19 36.51
N SER A 58 -10.90 -5.45 36.81
CA SER A 58 -10.36 -6.60 36.12
C SER A 58 -10.94 -6.59 34.71
N ILE A 59 -10.20 -6.05 33.76
CA ILE A 59 -10.54 -6.13 32.34
C ILE A 59 -10.37 -7.59 31.93
N THR A 60 -11.44 -8.38 32.04
CA THR A 60 -11.47 -9.73 31.50
C THR A 60 -11.56 -9.61 29.99
N TRP A 61 -10.43 -9.79 29.31
CA TRP A 61 -10.41 -9.91 27.86
C TRP A 61 -11.19 -11.16 27.46
N GLU A 62 -12.39 -10.99 26.89
CA GLU A 62 -13.06 -12.09 26.21
C GLU A 62 -12.18 -12.54 25.06
N LYS A 63 -11.66 -13.76 25.20
CA LYS A 63 -10.97 -14.45 24.12
C LYS A 63 -11.93 -14.52 22.94
N GLY A 64 -11.59 -13.85 21.83
CA GLY A 64 -12.43 -13.80 20.64
C GLY A 64 -12.91 -15.18 20.21
N GLU A 65 -14.09 -15.24 19.59
CA GLU A 65 -14.72 -16.49 19.15
C GLU A 65 -13.72 -17.38 18.42
N ALA A 66 -13.63 -18.64 18.86
CA ALA A 66 -12.78 -19.62 18.22
C ALA A 66 -13.23 -19.80 16.77
N GLN A 67 -12.47 -19.21 15.85
CA GLN A 67 -12.74 -19.35 14.43
C GLN A 67 -12.65 -20.84 14.07
N PRO A 68 -13.67 -21.42 13.43
CA PRO A 68 -13.64 -22.83 13.08
C PRO A 68 -12.44 -23.09 12.17
N ALA A 69 -11.70 -24.17 12.43
CA ALA A 69 -10.57 -24.62 11.59
C ALA A 69 -11.01 -25.19 10.22
N ALA A 70 -12.07 -24.63 9.65
CA ALA A 70 -12.58 -24.97 8.34
C ALA A 70 -11.78 -24.19 7.30
N PHE A 71 -10.94 -24.89 6.55
CA PHE A 71 -10.33 -24.37 5.33
C PHE A 71 -11.44 -24.10 4.29
N ARG A 72 -12.02 -22.90 4.31
CA ARG A 72 -13.08 -22.49 3.36
C ARG A 72 -12.55 -22.31 1.94
N ASP A 73 -11.23 -22.08 1.82
CA ASP A 73 -10.63 -21.60 0.56
C ASP A 73 -9.66 -22.61 -0.08
N LYS A 74 -9.88 -23.92 0.10
CA LYS A 74 -8.99 -24.96 -0.45
C LYS A 74 -8.84 -24.89 -1.97
N TRP A 75 -9.95 -24.68 -2.69
CA TRP A 75 -9.94 -24.59 -4.15
C TRP A 75 -9.23 -23.34 -4.63
N PHE A 76 -9.41 -22.23 -3.91
CA PHE A 76 -8.70 -20.99 -4.20
C PHE A 76 -7.19 -21.15 -3.99
N ALA A 77 -6.78 -21.79 -2.89
CA ALA A 77 -5.37 -22.11 -2.64
C ALA A 77 -4.76 -23.00 -3.73
N ILE A 78 -5.49 -24.00 -4.23
CA ILE A 78 -5.04 -24.86 -5.34
C ILE A 78 -4.90 -24.03 -6.63
N ALA A 79 -5.88 -23.20 -6.96
CA ALA A 79 -5.85 -22.34 -8.14
C ALA A 79 -4.68 -21.34 -8.09
N PHE A 80 -4.50 -20.69 -6.94
CA PHE A 80 -3.38 -19.79 -6.69
C PHE A 80 -2.03 -20.51 -6.81
N ALA A 81 -1.89 -21.70 -6.21
CA ALA A 81 -0.66 -22.47 -6.30
C ALA A 81 -0.34 -22.89 -7.75
N ALA A 82 -1.34 -23.35 -8.51
CA ALA A 82 -1.18 -23.70 -9.92
C ALA A 82 -0.75 -22.48 -10.76
N GLN A 83 -1.38 -21.33 -10.53
CA GLN A 83 -1.05 -20.09 -11.20
C GLN A 83 0.35 -19.59 -10.84
N PHE A 84 0.71 -19.63 -9.56
CA PHE A 84 2.04 -19.27 -9.08
C PHE A 84 3.12 -20.15 -9.73
N VAL A 85 2.88 -21.46 -9.85
CA VAL A 85 3.78 -22.39 -10.56
C VAL A 85 3.87 -22.03 -12.04
N ALA A 86 2.76 -21.73 -12.72
CA ALA A 86 2.76 -21.35 -14.13
C ALA A 86 3.56 -20.06 -14.39
N VAL A 87 3.37 -19.03 -13.56
CA VAL A 87 4.11 -17.76 -13.65
C VAL A 87 5.58 -17.97 -13.33
N SER A 88 5.89 -18.73 -12.28
CA SER A 88 7.28 -19.01 -11.85
C SER A 88 8.04 -19.82 -12.89
N THR A 89 7.41 -20.85 -13.48
CA THR A 89 8.04 -21.67 -14.54
C THR A 89 8.28 -20.84 -15.79
N THR A 90 7.33 -19.99 -16.17
CA THR A 90 7.52 -19.04 -17.28
C THR A 90 8.71 -18.13 -16.99
N ALA A 91 8.74 -17.48 -15.82
CA ALA A 91 9.85 -16.61 -15.43
C ALA A 91 11.21 -17.36 -15.40
N MET A 92 11.25 -18.60 -14.91
CA MET A 92 12.47 -19.42 -14.88
C MET A 92 12.95 -19.82 -16.27
N VAL A 93 12.05 -20.23 -17.17
CA VAL A 93 12.42 -20.56 -18.56
C VAL A 93 13.05 -19.34 -19.22
N VAL A 94 12.45 -18.16 -19.04
CA VAL A 94 12.99 -16.90 -19.55
C VAL A 94 14.37 -16.59 -18.97
N ALA A 95 14.49 -16.66 -17.64
CA ALA A 95 15.76 -16.43 -16.96
C ALA A 95 16.86 -17.43 -17.36
N SER A 96 16.48 -18.62 -17.85
CA SER A 96 17.42 -19.63 -18.35
C SER A 96 17.80 -19.42 -19.82
N THR A 97 16.91 -18.85 -20.64
CA THR A 97 17.19 -18.54 -22.04
C THR A 97 18.03 -17.28 -22.21
N ILE A 98 17.92 -16.35 -21.28
CA ILE A 98 18.78 -15.16 -21.26
C ILE A 98 20.12 -15.57 -20.66
N SER A 99 21.17 -15.59 -21.48
CA SER A 99 22.53 -15.78 -21.00
C SER A 99 22.86 -14.62 -20.05
N TRP A 100 22.97 -14.92 -18.75
CA TRP A 100 23.38 -13.93 -17.75
C TRP A 100 24.71 -13.26 -18.11
N ALA A 101 25.57 -13.95 -18.87
CA ALA A 101 26.82 -13.38 -19.36
C ALA A 101 26.58 -12.23 -20.35
N GLU A 102 25.60 -12.34 -21.24
CA GLU A 102 25.26 -11.28 -22.22
C GLU A 102 24.61 -10.06 -21.56
N LEU A 103 23.81 -10.28 -20.51
CA LEU A 103 23.20 -9.22 -19.70
C LEU A 103 24.22 -8.31 -19.01
N PHE A 104 25.35 -8.88 -18.56
CA PHE A 104 26.39 -8.13 -17.86
C PHE A 104 27.53 -7.68 -18.77
N SER A 105 27.75 -8.34 -19.91
CA SER A 105 28.81 -7.95 -20.85
C SER A 105 28.46 -6.74 -21.71
N SER A 106 27.18 -6.42 -21.90
CA SER A 106 26.74 -5.28 -22.72
C SER A 106 26.89 -3.90 -22.05
N THR A 107 27.55 -3.82 -20.89
CA THR A 107 27.77 -2.54 -20.17
C THR A 107 29.07 -1.83 -20.58
N GLU A 108 29.90 -2.44 -21.44
CA GLU A 108 31.26 -1.95 -21.74
C GLU A 108 31.49 -1.41 -23.16
N SER A 109 30.45 -1.13 -23.95
CA SER A 109 30.60 -0.58 -25.33
C SER A 109 29.35 0.26 -25.63
N ASP A 110 29.37 1.56 -25.89
CA ASP A 110 30.21 2.31 -26.84
C ASP A 110 30.23 3.79 -26.42
N SER A 111 31.39 4.29 -26.01
CA SER A 111 31.71 5.73 -26.10
C SER A 111 32.88 5.90 -27.06
N THR A 112 32.79 5.29 -28.24
CA THR A 112 33.76 5.50 -29.29
C THR A 112 33.32 6.70 -30.11
N THR A 113 33.85 7.86 -29.73
CA THR A 113 33.84 9.13 -30.47
C THR A 113 34.11 8.91 -31.96
N SER A 114 33.08 8.90 -32.81
CA SER A 114 33.27 9.01 -34.26
C SER A 114 33.36 10.49 -34.62
N ASN A 115 34.60 10.96 -34.76
CA ASN A 115 34.91 12.21 -35.44
C ASN A 115 34.39 12.16 -36.89
N ASN A 116 33.71 13.24 -37.28
CA ASN A 116 33.62 13.85 -38.62
C ASN A 116 33.31 12.93 -39.82
N ASP A 117 32.15 13.14 -40.47
CA ASP A 117 32.18 13.74 -41.81
C ASP A 117 30.84 14.43 -42.15
N TYR A 118 30.97 15.50 -42.93
CA TYR A 118 29.98 16.49 -43.31
C TYR A 118 29.10 15.98 -44.47
N GLY A 119 27.79 16.23 -44.38
CA GLY A 119 26.94 16.46 -45.56
C GLY A 119 25.97 15.34 -45.95
N GLY A 120 24.70 15.54 -45.61
CA GLY A 120 23.59 14.73 -46.10
C GLY A 120 22.33 15.00 -45.29
N ASP A 121 21.48 15.88 -45.78
CA ASP A 121 20.16 16.22 -45.24
C ASP A 121 19.18 15.06 -45.48
N ASP A 122 19.33 14.00 -44.69
CA ASP A 122 18.40 12.88 -44.65
C ASP A 122 17.77 12.87 -43.26
N GLY A 123 16.43 12.93 -43.20
CA GLY A 123 15.66 12.94 -41.97
C GLY A 123 15.94 11.70 -41.11
N VAL A 124 16.97 11.78 -40.28
CA VAL A 124 17.32 10.76 -39.29
C VAL A 124 16.18 10.74 -38.28
N SER A 125 15.24 9.83 -38.51
CA SER A 125 14.30 9.38 -37.51
C SER A 125 15.16 8.88 -36.37
N GLN A 126 15.27 9.68 -35.32
CA GLN A 126 16.07 9.39 -34.14
C GLN A 126 15.39 8.21 -33.45
N GLU A 127 15.73 7.01 -33.90
CA GLU A 127 15.27 5.75 -33.33
C GLU A 127 15.78 5.74 -31.89
N GLN A 128 14.88 6.10 -30.98
CA GLN A 128 15.19 6.24 -29.57
C GLN A 128 15.40 4.83 -29.04
N ALA A 129 16.64 4.36 -29.15
CA ALA A 129 17.04 3.02 -28.75
C ALA A 129 16.51 2.75 -27.34
N ALA A 130 15.67 1.72 -27.22
CA ALA A 130 15.05 1.37 -25.94
C ALA A 130 16.15 1.18 -24.89
N PRO A 131 15.95 1.68 -23.65
CA PRO A 131 16.94 1.53 -22.60
C PRO A 131 17.27 0.05 -22.41
N GLY A 132 18.56 -0.27 -22.47
CA GLY A 132 19.05 -1.64 -22.37
C GLY A 132 18.59 -2.32 -21.09
N ILE A 133 18.47 -3.64 -21.13
CA ILE A 133 17.98 -4.47 -20.02
C ILE A 133 18.75 -4.27 -18.70
N ALA A 134 20.03 -3.90 -18.76
CA ALA A 134 20.84 -3.53 -17.59
C ALA A 134 20.25 -2.34 -16.81
N PHE A 135 19.66 -1.35 -17.49
CA PHE A 135 18.98 -0.22 -16.86
C PHE A 135 17.78 -0.69 -16.03
N TRP A 136 16.95 -1.56 -16.60
CA TRP A 136 15.78 -2.11 -15.90
C TRP A 136 16.18 -2.97 -14.70
N LEU A 137 17.22 -3.81 -14.83
CA LEU A 137 17.75 -4.59 -13.72
C LEU A 137 18.29 -3.70 -12.60
N SER A 138 18.93 -2.58 -12.93
CA SER A 138 19.41 -1.62 -11.93
C SER A 138 18.25 -0.97 -11.17
N ILE A 139 17.16 -0.61 -11.85
CA ILE A 139 15.94 -0.09 -11.22
C ILE A 139 15.33 -1.12 -10.28
N ILE A 140 15.25 -2.38 -10.71
CA ILE A 140 14.74 -3.48 -9.89
C ILE A 140 15.63 -3.69 -8.65
N GLY A 141 16.95 -3.73 -8.84
CA GLY A 141 17.89 -3.90 -7.72
C GLY A 141 17.79 -2.77 -6.69
N ILE A 142 17.70 -1.53 -7.16
CA ILE A 142 17.52 -0.36 -6.29
C ILE A 142 16.16 -0.42 -5.60
N SER A 143 15.08 -0.77 -6.30
CA SER A 143 13.73 -0.80 -5.70
C SER A 143 13.61 -1.87 -4.61
N VAL A 144 14.20 -3.05 -4.80
CA VAL A 144 14.21 -4.14 -3.82
C VAL A 144 14.94 -3.76 -2.54
N LEU A 145 15.99 -2.95 -2.62
CA LEU A 145 16.71 -2.45 -1.44
C LEU A 145 16.05 -1.23 -0.80
N VAL A 146 15.60 -0.28 -1.63
CA VAL A 146 15.05 0.99 -1.17
C VAL A 146 13.65 0.80 -0.58
N ALA A 147 12.79 -0.06 -1.13
CA ALA A 147 11.43 -0.20 -0.65
C ALA A 147 11.32 -0.69 0.81
N PRO A 148 12.04 -1.75 1.25
CA PRO A 148 12.03 -2.16 2.66
C PRO A 148 12.64 -1.10 3.58
N ALA A 149 13.73 -0.45 3.16
CA ALA A 149 14.37 0.61 3.93
C ALA A 149 13.42 1.82 4.11
N LEU A 150 12.74 2.23 3.03
CA LEU A 150 11.74 3.29 3.04
C LEU A 150 10.52 2.90 3.88
N SER A 151 10.12 1.63 3.88
CA SER A 151 9.02 1.10 4.69
C SER A 151 9.35 1.17 6.19
N ILE A 152 10.54 0.70 6.60
CA ILE A 152 11.02 0.80 7.99
C ILE A 152 11.14 2.27 8.40
N PHE A 153 11.68 3.11 7.52
CA PHE A 153 11.79 4.56 7.75
C PHE A 153 10.42 5.22 7.93
N SER A 154 9.46 4.89 7.06
CA SER A 154 8.08 5.37 7.12
C SER A 154 7.39 4.95 8.42
N MET A 155 7.57 3.69 8.85
CA MET A 155 7.07 3.20 10.14
C MET A 155 7.69 3.97 11.32
N GLY A 156 8.98 4.32 11.22
CA GLY A 156 9.66 5.20 12.16
C GLY A 156 9.00 6.59 12.25
N LEU A 157 8.69 7.20 11.10
CA LEU A 157 8.01 8.50 11.03
C LEU A 157 6.56 8.43 11.53
N MET A 158 5.79 7.40 11.15
CA MET A 158 4.42 7.15 11.65
C MET A 158 4.39 7.12 13.18
N SER A 159 5.40 6.50 13.80
CA SER A 159 5.45 6.37 15.25
C SER A 159 5.65 7.71 15.98
N LYS A 160 6.28 8.69 15.33
CA LYS A 160 6.55 10.01 15.89
C LYS A 160 5.46 11.03 15.57
N ASN A 161 4.89 10.97 14.36
CA ASN A 161 3.90 11.95 13.90
C ASN A 161 2.83 11.34 12.96
N ALA A 162 1.98 10.46 13.52
CA ALA A 162 0.88 9.81 12.80
C ALA A 162 -0.08 10.80 12.09
N ILE A 163 -0.47 11.88 12.76
CA ILE A 163 -1.40 12.88 12.21
C ILE A 163 -0.76 13.59 11.00
N GLY A 164 0.50 14.01 11.15
CA GLY A 164 1.25 14.64 10.08
C GLY A 164 1.39 13.73 8.87
N MET A 165 1.65 12.44 9.10
CA MET A 165 1.86 11.49 8.00
C MET A 165 0.56 11.17 7.23
N ILE A 166 -0.56 10.96 7.93
CA ILE A 166 -1.86 10.76 7.26
C ILE A 166 -2.19 11.98 6.40
N THR A 167 -2.00 13.18 6.95
CA THR A 167 -2.25 14.44 6.23
C THR A 167 -1.30 14.60 5.04
N ALA A 168 -0.02 14.30 5.21
CA ALA A 168 0.98 14.36 4.14
C ALA A 168 0.68 13.37 3.01
N SER A 169 0.26 12.14 3.32
CA SER A 169 -0.09 11.14 2.31
C SER A 169 -1.27 11.56 1.43
N LEU A 170 -2.30 12.19 2.03
CA LEU A 170 -3.44 12.71 1.29
C LEU A 170 -3.04 13.90 0.39
N TRP A 171 -2.24 14.83 0.93
CA TRP A 171 -1.72 15.94 0.13
C TRP A 171 -0.83 15.46 -1.02
N PHE A 172 0.03 14.48 -0.76
CA PHE A 172 0.88 13.88 -1.78
C PHE A 172 0.06 13.23 -2.90
N SER A 173 -1.00 12.49 -2.55
CA SER A 173 -1.91 11.89 -3.53
C SER A 173 -2.63 12.96 -4.37
N ILE A 174 -3.11 14.04 -3.76
CA ILE A 174 -3.74 15.18 -4.47
C ILE A 174 -2.75 15.81 -5.44
N ILE A 175 -1.52 16.10 -4.99
CA ILE A 175 -0.48 16.73 -5.81
C ILE A 175 -0.10 15.82 -6.97
N LEU A 176 0.13 14.52 -6.71
CA LEU A 176 0.52 13.55 -7.73
C LEU A 176 -0.59 13.37 -8.78
N CYS A 177 -1.85 13.23 -8.35
CA CYS A 177 -2.98 13.15 -9.26
C CYS A 177 -3.14 14.43 -10.09
N GLY A 178 -2.96 15.61 -9.47
CA GLY A 178 -3.00 16.90 -10.15
C GLY A 178 -1.88 17.06 -11.18
N LEU A 179 -0.65 16.63 -10.85
CA LEU A 179 0.47 16.64 -11.80
C LEU A 179 0.19 15.71 -12.99
N VAL A 180 -0.25 14.47 -12.73
CA VAL A 180 -0.61 13.51 -13.79
C VAL A 180 -1.72 14.08 -14.68
N ALA A 181 -2.72 14.77 -14.10
CA ALA A 181 -3.77 15.44 -14.87
C ALA A 181 -3.20 16.51 -15.80
N VAL A 182 -2.31 17.38 -15.30
CA VAL A 182 -1.66 18.44 -16.09
C VAL A 182 -0.83 17.85 -17.21
N PHE A 183 0.03 16.86 -16.95
CA PHE A 183 0.84 16.21 -17.98
C PHE A 183 -0.03 15.49 -19.02
N SER A 184 -1.07 14.78 -18.57
CA SER A 184 -1.96 14.03 -19.46
C SER A 184 -2.78 14.94 -20.37
N ILE A 185 -3.06 16.20 -19.98
CA ILE A 185 -3.74 17.16 -20.87
C ILE A 185 -2.94 17.43 -22.15
N PHE A 186 -1.60 17.40 -22.08
CA PHE A 186 -0.74 17.65 -23.24
C PHE A 186 -0.63 16.44 -24.17
N VAL A 187 -0.77 15.22 -23.65
CA VAL A 187 -0.60 13.97 -24.42
C VAL A 187 -1.94 13.40 -24.87
N ALA A 188 -2.92 13.32 -23.95
CA ALA A 188 -4.24 12.74 -24.15
C ALA A 188 -5.29 13.53 -23.34
N PRO A 189 -5.89 14.60 -23.91
CA PRO A 189 -6.75 15.54 -23.20
C PRO A 189 -7.88 14.91 -22.38
N LEU A 190 -8.50 13.85 -22.91
CA LEU A 190 -9.58 13.13 -22.21
C LEU A 190 -9.11 12.48 -20.91
N VAL A 191 -7.94 11.84 -20.92
CA VAL A 191 -7.33 11.22 -19.72
C VAL A 191 -7.01 12.29 -18.68
N GLY A 192 -6.47 13.44 -19.12
CA GLY A 192 -6.20 14.58 -18.26
C GLY A 192 -7.45 15.15 -17.56
N ILE A 193 -8.57 15.27 -18.28
CA ILE A 193 -9.85 15.72 -17.69
C ILE A 193 -10.33 14.74 -16.61
N ILE A 194 -10.24 13.43 -16.85
CA ILE A 194 -10.64 12.40 -15.89
C ILE A 194 -9.81 12.49 -14.60
N TYR A 195 -8.48 12.57 -14.70
CA TYR A 195 -7.61 12.76 -13.53
C TYR A 195 -7.83 14.12 -12.84
N GLY A 196 -8.22 15.16 -13.59
CA GLY A 196 -8.63 16.44 -13.02
C GLY A 196 -9.85 16.33 -12.12
N ILE A 197 -10.88 15.59 -12.55
CA ILE A 197 -12.07 15.31 -11.73
C ILE A 197 -11.68 14.52 -10.47
N PHE A 198 -10.84 13.48 -10.59
CA PHE A 198 -10.33 12.74 -9.43
C PHE A 198 -9.61 13.63 -8.43
N THR A 199 -8.79 14.58 -8.92
CA THR A 199 -8.09 15.55 -8.05
C THR A 199 -9.08 16.42 -7.27
N ILE A 200 -10.14 16.93 -7.91
CA ILE A 200 -11.20 17.71 -7.25
C ILE A 200 -11.95 16.87 -6.22
N CYS A 201 -12.26 15.61 -6.54
CA CYS A 201 -12.87 14.67 -5.61
C CYS A 201 -11.98 14.43 -4.39
N LEU A 202 -10.67 14.24 -4.57
CA LEU A 202 -9.71 14.06 -3.46
C LEU A 202 -9.60 15.30 -2.58
N VAL A 203 -9.63 16.51 -3.15
CA VAL A 203 -9.63 17.76 -2.39
C VAL A 203 -10.91 17.89 -1.55
N SER A 204 -12.06 17.54 -2.12
CA SER A 204 -13.35 17.53 -1.41
C SER A 204 -13.34 16.49 -0.29
N TYR A 205 -12.83 15.30 -0.57
CA TYR A 205 -12.66 14.21 0.40
C TYR A 205 -11.77 14.63 1.58
N LEU A 206 -10.63 15.28 1.32
CA LEU A 206 -9.72 15.77 2.34
C LEU A 206 -10.41 16.75 3.31
N LYS A 207 -11.26 17.64 2.79
CA LYS A 207 -12.02 18.58 3.63
C LYS A 207 -13.00 17.85 4.54
N THR A 208 -13.73 16.88 4.00
CA THR A 208 -14.74 16.12 4.77
C THR A 208 -14.09 15.22 5.84
N VAL A 209 -12.95 14.59 5.54
CA VAL A 209 -12.31 13.64 6.45
C VAL A 209 -11.48 14.32 7.54
N LYS A 210 -11.16 15.62 7.41
CA LYS A 210 -10.29 16.34 8.35
C LYS A 210 -10.71 16.17 9.83
N HIS A 211 -12.01 16.15 10.11
CA HIS A 211 -12.54 15.95 11.47
C HIS A 211 -12.29 14.54 12.03
N ARG A 212 -12.17 13.51 11.17
CA ARG A 212 -12.00 12.10 11.57
C ARG A 212 -10.53 11.67 11.69
N ILE A 213 -9.58 12.48 11.22
CA ILE A 213 -8.13 12.21 11.30
C ILE A 213 -7.62 11.95 12.73
N PRO A 214 -7.99 12.71 13.79
CA PRO A 214 -7.44 12.46 15.13
C PRO A 214 -7.84 11.08 15.67
N TYR A 215 -9.06 10.61 15.37
CA TYR A 215 -9.52 9.27 15.75
C TYR A 215 -8.74 8.16 15.03
N ALA A 216 -8.48 8.32 13.73
CA ALA A 216 -7.64 7.38 12.99
C ALA A 216 -6.20 7.35 13.55
N ALA A 217 -5.67 8.51 13.97
CA ALA A 217 -4.34 8.60 14.54
C ALA A 217 -4.21 7.93 15.91
N SER A 218 -5.25 7.97 16.77
CA SER A 218 -5.24 7.23 18.05
C SER A 218 -5.28 5.73 17.82
N ASN A 219 -6.12 5.25 16.89
CA ASN A 219 -6.16 3.84 16.52
C ASN A 219 -4.82 3.37 15.95
N LEU A 220 -4.20 4.18 15.08
CA LEU A 220 -2.87 3.86 14.53
C LEU A 220 -1.79 3.78 15.63
N LYS A 221 -1.80 4.69 16.60
CA LYS A 221 -0.87 4.63 17.75
C LYS A 221 -1.07 3.37 18.58
N CYS A 222 -2.32 2.97 18.82
CA CYS A 222 -2.64 1.72 19.50
C CYS A 222 -2.09 0.52 18.71
N SER A 223 -2.37 0.44 17.41
CA SER A 223 -1.88 -0.63 16.54
C SER A 223 -0.35 -0.71 16.48
N ILE A 224 0.35 0.44 16.41
CA ILE A 224 1.83 0.48 16.45
C ILE A 224 2.35 -0.01 17.80
N SER A 225 1.68 0.32 18.91
CA SER A 225 2.05 -0.16 20.25
C SER A 225 1.96 -1.67 20.34
N VAL A 226 0.86 -2.25 19.84
CA VAL A 226 0.65 -3.71 19.77
C VAL A 226 1.69 -4.38 18.86
N LEU A 227 2.06 -3.73 17.76
CA LEU A 227 3.07 -4.25 16.84
C LEU A 227 4.48 -4.22 17.45
N LYS A 228 4.79 -3.19 18.26
CA LYS A 228 6.07 -3.10 18.98
C LYS A 228 6.19 -4.16 20.07
N SER A 229 5.12 -4.48 20.77
CA SER A 229 5.12 -5.57 21.77
C SER A 229 5.18 -6.96 21.12
N ASN A 230 4.80 -7.08 19.85
CA ASN A 230 4.80 -8.33 19.09
C ASN A 230 5.65 -8.22 17.82
N LEU A 231 6.96 -8.04 18.00
CA LEU A 231 7.90 -7.84 16.88
C LEU A 231 7.88 -8.98 15.84
N GLY A 232 7.48 -10.19 16.24
CA GLY A 232 7.24 -11.32 15.34
C GLY A 232 6.22 -11.02 14.23
N LEU A 233 5.16 -10.27 14.52
CA LEU A 233 4.19 -9.83 13.51
C LEU A 233 4.82 -8.86 12.50
N GLY A 234 5.73 -8.00 12.96
CA GLY A 234 6.48 -7.10 12.10
C GLY A 234 7.40 -7.85 11.13
N LEU A 235 8.06 -8.92 11.61
CA LEU A 235 8.91 -9.75 10.76
C LEU A 235 8.08 -10.50 9.70
N VAL A 236 6.92 -11.04 10.09
CA VAL A 236 5.99 -11.68 9.13
C VAL A 236 5.52 -10.66 8.08
N ALA A 237 5.19 -9.44 8.47
CA ALA A 237 4.77 -8.38 7.54
C ALA A 237 5.89 -7.94 6.58
N ILE A 238 7.14 -7.86 7.04
CA ILE A 238 8.29 -7.58 6.16
C ILE A 238 8.51 -8.74 5.20
N GLY A 239 8.40 -9.98 5.68
CA GLY A 239 8.48 -11.18 4.85
C GLY A 239 7.41 -11.21 3.77
N SER A 240 6.16 -10.89 4.10
CA SER A 240 5.07 -10.82 3.12
C SER A 240 5.27 -9.69 2.12
N MET A 241 5.77 -8.52 2.54
CA MET A 241 6.13 -7.42 1.64
C MET A 241 7.22 -7.82 0.63
N ILE A 242 8.27 -8.49 1.08
CA ILE A 242 9.33 -9.01 0.18
C ILE A 242 8.73 -10.03 -0.79
N GLY A 243 7.86 -10.92 -0.30
CA GLY A 243 7.13 -11.87 -1.13
C GLY A 243 6.28 -11.21 -2.21
N LEU A 244 5.52 -10.16 -1.85
CA LEU A 244 4.71 -9.36 -2.77
C LEU A 244 5.56 -8.65 -3.83
N VAL A 245 6.68 -8.04 -3.44
CA VAL A 245 7.61 -7.42 -4.40
C VAL A 245 8.16 -8.47 -5.36
N GLY A 246 8.61 -9.62 -4.85
CA GLY A 246 9.08 -10.72 -5.68
C GLY A 246 8.01 -11.24 -6.64
N TYR A 247 6.76 -11.31 -6.17
CA TYR A 247 5.60 -11.69 -6.97
C TYR A 247 5.36 -10.70 -8.12
N ILE A 248 5.30 -9.40 -7.82
CA ILE A 248 5.12 -8.34 -8.83
C ILE A 248 6.26 -8.36 -9.86
N LEU A 249 7.50 -8.55 -9.42
CA LEU A 249 8.65 -8.65 -10.33
C LEU A 249 8.55 -9.88 -11.23
N SER A 250 8.15 -11.03 -10.69
CA SER A 250 7.93 -12.24 -11.49
C SER A 250 6.85 -12.02 -12.56
N TRP A 251 5.77 -11.31 -12.23
CA TRP A 251 4.73 -10.93 -13.19
C TRP A 251 5.25 -9.96 -14.25
N ALA A 252 6.03 -8.94 -13.86
CA ALA A 252 6.61 -7.99 -14.80
C ALA A 252 7.56 -8.68 -15.80
N VAL A 253 8.42 -9.60 -15.33
CA VAL A 253 9.31 -10.37 -16.20
C VAL A 253 8.53 -11.27 -17.15
N ALA A 254 7.54 -12.00 -16.64
CA ALA A 254 6.68 -12.85 -17.47
C ALA A 254 5.91 -12.03 -18.52
N PHE A 255 5.44 -10.82 -18.17
CA PHE A 255 4.78 -9.91 -19.10
C PHE A 255 5.72 -9.46 -20.20
N MET A 256 6.89 -8.89 -19.84
CA MET A 256 7.88 -8.38 -20.78
C MET A 256 8.31 -9.46 -21.78
N PHE A 257 8.53 -10.69 -21.28
CA PHE A 257 8.86 -11.81 -22.15
C PHE A 257 7.70 -12.18 -23.07
N THR A 258 6.49 -12.30 -22.54
CA THR A 258 5.32 -12.63 -23.36
C THR A 258 5.16 -11.63 -24.49
N MET A 259 5.33 -10.33 -24.20
CA MET A 259 5.25 -9.25 -25.20
C MET A 259 6.41 -9.24 -26.20
N SER A 260 7.53 -9.88 -25.89
CA SER A 260 8.68 -10.00 -26.79
C SER A 260 8.55 -11.09 -27.85
N LEU A 261 7.58 -12.00 -27.71
CA LEU A 261 7.35 -13.08 -28.67
C LEU A 261 6.86 -12.53 -30.02
N ASP A 262 7.44 -13.02 -31.12
CA ASP A 262 7.11 -12.56 -32.49
C ASP A 262 5.61 -12.69 -32.82
N VAL A 263 4.91 -13.66 -32.23
CA VAL A 263 3.46 -13.87 -32.42
C VAL A 263 2.61 -12.69 -31.93
N MET A 264 3.16 -11.83 -31.07
CA MET A 264 2.46 -10.70 -30.46
C MET A 264 2.55 -9.43 -31.32
N LYS A 265 3.52 -9.36 -32.23
CA LYS A 265 3.73 -8.22 -33.14
C LYS A 265 2.87 -8.40 -34.39
N ASP A 266 2.28 -7.32 -34.88
CA ASP A 266 1.61 -7.36 -36.17
C ASP A 266 2.64 -7.32 -37.31
N ASN A 267 2.49 -8.21 -38.30
CA ASN A 267 3.46 -8.32 -39.42
C ASN A 267 3.16 -7.33 -40.56
N THR A 268 2.26 -6.36 -40.34
CA THR A 268 1.68 -5.52 -41.39
C THR A 268 2.54 -4.30 -41.75
N GLY A 269 3.77 -4.21 -41.23
CA GLY A 269 4.79 -3.23 -41.62
C GLY A 269 4.80 -1.93 -40.80
N ASP A 270 3.99 -1.84 -39.75
CA ASP A 270 4.11 -0.80 -38.72
C ASP A 270 4.56 -1.49 -37.42
N ASP A 271 5.85 -1.42 -37.11
CA ASP A 271 6.55 -2.30 -36.14
C ASP A 271 6.11 -2.11 -34.68
N ASN A 272 5.15 -1.21 -34.42
CA ASN A 272 4.71 -0.82 -33.09
C ASN A 272 3.28 -1.28 -32.73
N ASP A 273 2.52 -1.81 -33.69
CA ASP A 273 1.15 -2.24 -33.43
C ASP A 273 1.09 -3.68 -32.90
N LEU A 274 0.39 -3.85 -31.78
CA LEU A 274 0.06 -5.15 -31.21
C LEU A 274 -0.94 -5.86 -32.10
N SER A 275 -0.68 -7.13 -32.43
CA SER A 275 -1.66 -7.96 -33.11
C SER A 275 -2.94 -8.06 -32.24
N PRO A 276 -4.14 -8.29 -32.82
CA PRO A 276 -5.36 -8.48 -32.03
C PRO A 276 -5.24 -9.58 -30.98
N LEU A 277 -4.48 -10.63 -31.29
CA LEU A 277 -4.13 -11.70 -30.35
C LEU A 277 -3.22 -11.17 -29.23
N GLY A 278 -2.19 -10.39 -29.57
CA GLY A 278 -1.29 -9.77 -28.61
C GLY A 278 -2.02 -8.86 -27.63
N GLY A 279 -2.95 -8.03 -28.11
CA GLY A 279 -3.81 -7.19 -27.27
C GLY A 279 -4.69 -8.00 -26.32
N PHE A 280 -5.31 -9.09 -26.81
CA PHE A 280 -6.12 -9.97 -25.96
C PHE A 280 -5.31 -10.70 -24.88
N VAL A 281 -4.11 -11.18 -25.24
CA VAL A 281 -3.20 -11.83 -24.29
C VAL A 281 -2.71 -10.84 -23.25
N ALA A 282 -2.31 -9.62 -23.65
CA ALA A 282 -1.91 -8.57 -22.72
C ALA A 282 -3.04 -8.20 -21.75
N PHE A 283 -4.26 -8.01 -22.25
CA PHE A 283 -5.45 -7.76 -21.42
C PHE A 283 -5.71 -8.90 -20.43
N SER A 284 -5.67 -10.15 -20.90
CA SER A 284 -5.87 -11.33 -20.04
C SER A 284 -4.80 -11.45 -18.96
N PHE A 285 -3.57 -11.07 -19.28
CA PHE A 285 -2.45 -11.04 -18.36
C PHE A 285 -2.65 -9.97 -17.27
N PHE A 286 -3.06 -8.75 -17.62
CA PHE A 286 -3.39 -7.71 -16.65
C PHE A 286 -4.59 -8.05 -15.78
N LEU A 287 -5.65 -8.64 -16.38
CA LEU A 287 -6.81 -9.10 -15.64
C LEU A 287 -6.41 -10.20 -14.63
N SER A 288 -5.59 -11.15 -15.06
CA SER A 288 -5.05 -12.20 -14.21
C SER A 288 -4.20 -11.62 -13.07
N PHE A 289 -3.30 -10.68 -13.36
CA PHE A 289 -2.50 -9.99 -12.36
C PHE A 289 -3.39 -9.28 -11.32
N PHE A 290 -4.36 -8.49 -11.79
CA PHE A 290 -5.31 -7.77 -10.93
C PHE A 290 -6.08 -8.72 -10.00
N LEU A 291 -6.65 -9.80 -10.54
CA LEU A 291 -7.41 -10.79 -9.77
C LEU A 291 -6.55 -11.46 -8.69
N THR A 292 -5.28 -11.73 -8.97
CA THR A 292 -4.40 -12.33 -7.95
C THR A 292 -3.89 -11.36 -6.92
N HIS A 293 -3.70 -10.10 -7.31
CA HIS A 293 -3.21 -9.06 -6.41
C HIS A 293 -4.24 -8.75 -5.31
N GLU A 294 -5.54 -8.85 -5.60
CA GLU A 294 -6.60 -8.66 -4.60
C GLU A 294 -6.63 -9.73 -3.51
N VAL A 295 -6.03 -10.90 -3.73
CA VAL A 295 -6.08 -12.02 -2.77
C VAL A 295 -4.78 -12.18 -1.97
N LEU A 296 -3.75 -11.42 -2.31
CA LEU A 296 -2.40 -11.48 -1.73
C LEU A 296 -2.19 -10.33 -0.73
#